data_AF-A0A7S0W769-F1
#
_entry.id   AF-A0A7S0W769-F1
#
_cell.length_a   1.000
_cell.length_b   1.000
_cell.length_c   1.000
_cell.angle_alpha   90.00
_cell.angle_beta   90.00
_cell.angle_gamma   90.00
#
_symmetry.space_group_name_H-M   'P 1'
#
loop_
_entity.id
_entity.type
_entity.pdbx_description
1 polymer ?
#
loop_
_entity_poly.entity_id
_entity_poly.type
_entity_poly.pdbx_seq_one_letter_code
_entity_poly.pdbx_strand_id
1 'polypeptide(L)'
;QGQIIDAFAEMRSRRTAALLDLEEKCFVSSIDRFIFNAYPGEWEKRRGGQYAWHYVLYATYLFGKSCEEYTGLENAVAEAYSSGSVAFLPIERLVAKQREDTGDGR
;
A
#
# COMPACT_ATOMS: atom_id res chain seq x y z
N GLN A 1 -31.08 13.36 25.05
CA GLN A 1 -30.44 14.27 24.06
C GLN A 1 -28.91 14.10 23.99
N GLY A 2 -28.36 12.90 24.28
CA GLY A 2 -26.91 12.64 24.25
C GLY A 2 -26.41 11.77 23.07
N GLN A 3 -27.30 10.99 22.44
CA GLN A 3 -26.93 10.05 21.36
C GLN A 3 -26.37 10.74 20.12
N ILE A 4 -26.85 11.94 19.79
CA ILE A 4 -26.36 12.70 18.62
C ILE A 4 -24.95 13.24 18.90
N ILE A 5 -24.70 13.75 20.11
CA ILE A 5 -23.39 14.29 20.50
C ILE A 5 -22.33 13.18 20.53
N ASP A 6 -22.71 12.02 21.06
CA ASP A 6 -21.85 10.82 21.11
C ASP A 6 -21.48 10.33 19.70
N ALA A 7 -22.46 10.21 18.79
CA ALA A 7 -22.21 9.85 17.40
C ALA A 7 -21.27 10.84 16.67
N PHE A 8 -21.41 12.15 16.90
CA PHE A 8 -20.47 13.13 16.33
C PHE A 8 -19.07 13.06 16.94
N ALA A 9 -18.96 12.73 18.24
CA ALA A 9 -17.67 12.53 18.88
C ALA A 9 -16.95 11.30 18.30
N GLU A 10 -17.68 10.20 18.12
CA GLU A 10 -17.17 8.97 17.50
C GLU A 10 -16.71 9.23 16.05
N MET A 11 -17.51 9.91 15.24
CA MET A 11 -17.13 10.24 13.85
C MET A 11 -15.85 11.05 13.77
N ARG A 12 -15.64 12.01 14.70
CA ARG A 12 -14.39 12.78 14.76
C ARG A 12 -13.22 11.91 15.18
N SER A 13 -13.39 11.09 16.23
CA SER A 13 -12.34 10.18 16.71
C SER A 13 -11.89 9.23 15.59
N ARG A 14 -12.84 8.62 14.87
CA ARG A 14 -12.55 7.74 13.73
C ARG A 14 -11.80 8.45 12.61
N ARG A 15 -12.20 9.69 12.28
CA ARG A 15 -11.50 10.50 11.27
C ARG A 15 -10.07 10.81 11.71
N THR A 16 -9.87 11.23 12.96
CA THR A 16 -8.53 11.52 13.49
C THR A 16 -7.65 10.29 13.51
N ALA A 17 -8.19 9.13 13.94
CA ALA A 17 -7.46 7.87 13.93
C ALA A 17 -7.00 7.48 12.51
N ALA A 18 -7.88 7.62 11.50
CA ALA A 18 -7.53 7.33 10.11
C ALA A 18 -6.44 8.26 9.56
N LEU A 19 -6.47 9.55 9.91
CA LEU A 19 -5.43 10.50 9.48
C LEU A 19 -4.08 10.20 10.13
N LEU A 20 -4.08 9.88 11.42
CA LEU A 20 -2.87 9.49 12.15
C LEU A 20 -2.26 8.20 11.57
N ASP A 21 -3.08 7.21 11.23
CA ASP A 21 -2.60 5.97 10.62
C ASP A 21 -1.92 6.24 9.25
N LEU A 22 -2.48 7.16 8.45
CA LEU A 22 -1.89 7.62 7.18
C LEU A 22 -0.58 8.41 7.34
N GLU A 23 -0.36 9.03 8.50
CA GLU A 23 0.87 9.76 8.82
C GLU A 23 1.96 8.87 9.42
N GLU A 24 1.56 7.79 10.09
CA GLU A 24 2.49 6.90 10.82
C GLU A 24 2.79 5.60 10.06
N LYS A 25 1.93 5.16 9.14
CA LYS A 25 2.10 3.89 8.42
C LYS A 25 1.92 4.04 6.92
N CYS A 26 2.61 3.18 6.16
CA CYS A 26 2.38 3.10 4.72
C CYS A 26 1.03 2.45 4.43
N PHE A 27 0.16 3.15 3.70
CA PHE A 27 -1.18 2.65 3.34
C PHE A 27 -1.18 1.28 2.63
N VAL A 28 -0.16 0.99 1.81
CA VAL A 28 -0.10 -0.27 1.04
C VAL A 28 0.53 -1.40 1.85
N SER A 29 1.69 -1.16 2.47
CA SER A 29 2.45 -2.21 3.13
C SER A 29 2.17 -2.35 4.63
N SER A 30 1.43 -1.42 5.23
CA SER A 30 1.20 -1.34 6.69
C SER A 30 2.47 -1.21 7.54
N ILE A 31 3.60 -0.87 6.93
CA ILE A 31 4.88 -0.69 7.64
C ILE A 31 4.91 0.69 8.30
N ASP A 32 5.36 0.74 9.55
CA ASP A 32 5.56 1.97 10.30
C ASP A 32 6.63 2.87 9.69
N ARG A 33 6.37 4.17 9.72
CA ARG A 33 7.26 5.25 9.28
C ARG A 33 8.67 5.10 9.84
N PHE A 34 8.80 4.63 11.07
CA PHE A 34 10.09 4.44 11.72
C PHE A 34 11.05 3.53 10.93
N ILE A 35 10.54 2.47 10.28
CA ILE A 35 11.35 1.56 9.47
C ILE A 35 11.94 2.29 8.25
N PHE A 36 11.21 3.27 7.72
CA PHE A 36 11.67 4.06 6.57
C PHE A 36 12.79 5.06 6.91
N ASN A 37 13.07 5.32 8.19
CA ASN A 37 14.19 6.18 8.57
C ASN A 37 15.56 5.59 8.15
N ALA A 38 15.64 4.27 7.97
CA ALA A 38 16.83 3.59 7.44
C ALA A 38 16.98 3.74 5.92
N TYR A 39 15.95 4.20 5.20
CA TYR A 39 15.89 4.28 3.74
C TYR A 39 15.57 5.70 3.28
N PRO A 40 16.58 6.55 3.04
CA PRO A 40 16.39 7.95 2.68
C PRO A 40 15.49 8.12 1.44
N GLY A 41 14.44 8.96 1.56
CA GLY A 41 13.54 9.29 0.46
C GLY A 41 12.43 8.26 0.17
N GLU A 42 12.45 7.08 0.80
CA GLU A 42 11.40 6.08 0.59
C GLU A 42 10.08 6.44 1.28
N TRP A 43 10.14 7.14 2.41
CA TRP A 43 8.95 7.61 3.11
C TRP A 43 8.20 8.67 2.29
N GLU A 44 8.91 9.65 1.73
CA GLU A 44 8.31 10.77 0.99
C GLU A 44 7.48 10.29 -0.21
N LYS A 45 7.89 9.20 -0.85
CA LYS A 45 7.16 8.57 -1.97
C LYS A 45 5.86 7.88 -1.51
N ARG A 46 5.78 7.47 -0.24
CA ARG A 46 4.70 6.64 0.34
C ARG A 46 3.74 7.43 1.22
N ARG A 47 4.18 8.58 1.71
CA ARG A 47 3.43 9.48 2.59
C ARG A 47 2.08 9.86 1.99
N GLY A 48 1.03 9.87 2.81
CA GLY A 48 -0.29 10.34 2.42
C GLY A 48 -0.99 9.48 1.37
N GLY A 49 -0.57 8.22 1.21
CA GLY A 49 -1.26 7.26 0.33
C GLY A 49 -1.06 7.47 -1.17
N GLN A 50 -0.27 8.46 -1.60
CA GLN A 50 -0.03 8.71 -3.03
C GLN A 50 0.53 7.48 -3.76
N TYR A 51 1.33 6.69 -3.04
CA TYR A 51 1.85 5.41 -3.53
C TYR A 51 0.77 4.41 -3.93
N ALA A 52 -0.40 4.42 -3.26
CA ALA A 52 -1.51 3.53 -3.57
C ALA A 52 -2.07 3.75 -4.99
N TRP A 53 -2.02 5.00 -5.49
CA TRP A 53 -2.50 5.31 -6.84
C TRP A 53 -1.73 4.59 -7.92
N HIS A 54 -0.44 4.29 -7.71
CA HIS A 54 0.35 3.52 -8.68
C HIS A 54 -0.23 2.11 -8.89
N TYR A 55 -0.77 1.47 -7.85
CA TYR A 55 -1.42 0.16 -7.96
C TYR A 55 -2.76 0.25 -8.69
N VAL A 56 -3.54 1.30 -8.43
CA VAL A 56 -4.82 1.54 -9.13
C VAL A 56 -4.59 1.81 -10.62
N LEU A 57 -3.59 2.64 -10.94
CA LEU A 57 -3.18 2.93 -12.31
C LEU A 57 -2.67 1.67 -13.01
N TYR A 58 -1.88 0.84 -12.32
CA TYR A 58 -1.40 -0.43 -12.86
C TYR A 58 -2.53 -1.42 -13.12
N ALA A 59 -3.53 -1.50 -12.24
CA ALA A 59 -4.71 -2.32 -12.46
C ALA A 59 -5.46 -1.88 -13.73
N THR A 60 -5.65 -0.57 -13.88
CA THR A 60 -6.32 0.02 -15.06
C THR A 60 -5.54 -0.27 -16.33
N TYR A 61 -4.21 -0.12 -16.29
CA TYR A 61 -3.31 -0.46 -17.39
C TYR A 61 -3.44 -1.92 -17.80
N LEU A 62 -3.42 -2.83 -16.83
CA LEU A 62 -3.48 -4.28 -17.08
C LEU A 62 -4.81 -4.68 -17.71
N PHE A 63 -5.93 -4.15 -17.23
CA PHE A 63 -7.26 -4.40 -17.80
C PHE A 63 -7.48 -3.79 -19.19
N GLY A 64 -6.72 -2.74 -19.54
CA GLY A 64 -6.76 -2.14 -20.88
C GLY A 64 -5.85 -2.85 -21.90
N LYS A 65 -4.98 -3.75 -21.46
CA LYS A 65 -3.99 -4.45 -22.28
C LYS A 65 -4.49 -5.84 -22.69
N SER A 66 -4.14 -6.31 -23.89
CA SER A 66 -4.47 -7.66 -24.34
C SER A 66 -3.73 -8.71 -23.50
N CYS A 67 -4.42 -9.80 -23.12
CA CYS A 67 -3.83 -10.86 -22.31
C CYS A 67 -2.69 -11.60 -23.02
N GLU A 68 -2.69 -11.63 -24.35
CA GLU A 68 -1.60 -12.22 -25.16
C GLU A 68 -0.29 -11.42 -25.07
N GLU A 69 -0.36 -10.16 -24.65
CA GLU A 69 0.78 -9.26 -24.50
C GLU A 69 1.32 -9.21 -23.07
N TYR A 70 0.72 -9.97 -22.15
CA TYR A 70 1.16 -10.00 -20.76
C TYR A 70 2.54 -10.65 -20.65
N THR A 71 3.44 -9.95 -19.98
CA THR A 71 4.68 -10.52 -19.46
C THR A 71 4.37 -11.56 -18.37
N GLY A 72 5.32 -12.42 -18.02
CA GLY A 72 5.11 -13.43 -16.98
C GLY A 72 4.66 -12.84 -15.63
N LEU A 73 5.16 -11.66 -15.26
CA LEU A 73 4.76 -10.97 -14.03
C LEU A 73 3.35 -10.38 -14.14
N GLU A 74 3.03 -9.75 -15.27
CA GLU A 74 1.68 -9.22 -15.54
C GLU A 74 0.64 -10.34 -15.51
N ASN A 75 0.97 -11.51 -16.08
CA ASN A 75 0.08 -12.66 -16.05
C ASN A 75 -0.14 -13.16 -14.62
N ALA A 76 0.90 -13.25 -13.79
CA ALA A 76 0.77 -13.62 -12.38
C ALA A 76 -0.12 -12.62 -11.60
N VAL A 77 -0.03 -11.32 -11.91
CA VAL A 77 -0.90 -10.31 -11.29
C VAL A 77 -2.35 -10.42 -11.82
N ALA A 78 -2.53 -10.68 -13.11
CA ALA A 78 -3.86 -10.88 -13.71
C ALA A 78 -4.58 -12.12 -13.13
N GLU A 79 -3.83 -13.21 -12.90
CA GLU A 79 -4.32 -14.41 -12.21
C GLU A 79 -4.72 -14.10 -10.76
N ALA A 80 -3.93 -13.28 -10.05
CA ALA A 80 -4.27 -12.83 -8.71
C ALA A 80 -5.58 -12.03 -8.71
N TYR A 81 -5.79 -11.11 -9.66
CA TYR A 81 -7.06 -10.40 -9.81
C TYR A 81 -8.23 -11.33 -10.11
N SER A 82 -8.04 -12.31 -11.00
CA SER A 82 -9.08 -13.26 -11.40
C SER A 82 -9.50 -14.18 -10.25
N SER A 83 -8.57 -14.50 -9.35
CA SER A 83 -8.83 -15.30 -8.14
C SER A 83 -9.29 -14.46 -6.94
N GLY A 84 -9.37 -13.13 -7.06
CA GLY A 84 -9.66 -12.22 -5.96
C GLY A 84 -8.54 -12.13 -4.91
N SER A 85 -7.33 -12.59 -5.25
CA SER A 85 -6.17 -12.58 -4.39
C SER A 85 -5.44 -11.24 -4.45
N VAL A 86 -5.02 -10.74 -3.29
CA VAL A 86 -4.20 -9.53 -3.15
C VAL A 86 -2.73 -9.86 -2.84
N ALA A 87 -2.31 -11.12 -3.05
CA ALA A 87 -0.98 -11.62 -2.66
C ALA A 87 0.20 -10.90 -3.34
N PHE A 88 -0.03 -10.19 -4.45
CA PHE A 88 0.99 -9.40 -5.14
C PHE A 88 1.29 -8.06 -4.42
N LEU A 89 0.42 -7.60 -3.52
CA LEU A 89 0.67 -6.40 -2.73
C LEU A 89 1.75 -6.68 -1.67
N PRO A 90 2.66 -5.73 -1.42
CA PRO A 90 3.76 -5.91 -0.46
C PRO A 90 3.29 -5.69 0.98
N ILE A 91 2.32 -6.48 1.45
CA ILE A 91 1.84 -6.43 2.83
C ILE A 91 2.97 -6.84 3.76
N GLU A 92 3.29 -5.98 4.74
CA GLU A 92 4.40 -6.12 5.70
C GLU A 92 5.78 -6.31 5.05
N ARG A 93 5.93 -5.94 3.78
CA ARG A 93 7.17 -6.10 3.02
C ARG A 93 7.69 -4.77 2.49
N LEU A 94 9.01 -4.59 2.59
CA LEU A 94 9.73 -3.46 2.00
C LEU A 94 10.91 -4.02 1.21
N VAL A 95 10.93 -3.74 -0.10
CA VAL A 95 11.96 -4.26 -1.01
C VAL A 95 13.37 -3.88 -0.56
N ALA A 96 13.58 -2.65 -0.10
CA ALA A 96 14.88 -2.19 0.37
C ALA A 96 15.39 -3.03 1.56
N LYS A 97 14.51 -3.33 2.52
CA LYS A 97 14.80 -4.22 3.65
C LYS A 97 15.09 -5.65 3.22
N GLN A 98 14.28 -6.18 2.29
CA GLN A 98 14.47 -7.56 1.80
C GLN A 98 15.83 -7.76 1.10
N ARG A 99 16.36 -6.73 0.44
CA ARG A 99 17.69 -6.79 -0.19
C ARG A 99 18.81 -6.91 0.83
N GLU A 100 18.70 -6.18 1.95
CA GLU A 100 19.65 -6.29 3.06
C GLU A 100 19.59 -7.66 3.72
N ASP A 101 18.38 -8.17 3.99
CA ASP A 101 18.17 -9.48 4.61
C ASP A 101 18.73 -10.63 3.75
N THR A 102 18.69 -10.48 2.42
CA THR A 102 19.13 -11.50 1.46
C THR A 102 20.65 -11.44 1.19
N GLY A 103 21.35 -10.42 1.73
CA GLY A 103 22.78 -10.25 1.47
C GLY A 103 23.11 -9.91 0.01
N ASP A 104 22.13 -9.47 -0.78
CA ASP A 104 22.33 -8.95 -2.14
C ASP A 104 22.78 -7.47 -2.07
N GLY A 105 23.77 -7.24 -1.23
CA GLY A 105 24.54 -6.00 -1.14
C GLY A 105 25.86 -6.22 -1.87
N ARG A 106 25.85 -6.05 -3.18
CA ARG A 106 27.08 -5.70 -3.92
C ARG A 106 27.39 -4.23 -3.75
#